data_AF-A0A1H0C044-F1
#
_entry.id   AF-A0A1H0C044-F1
#
_cell.length_a   1.000
_cell.length_b   1.000
_cell.length_c   1.000
_cell.angle_alpha   90.00
_cell.angle_beta   90.00
_cell.angle_gamma   90.00
#
_symmetry.space_group_name_H-M   'P 1'
#
loop_
_entity.id
_entity.type
_entity.pdbx_description
1 polymer ?
#
loop_
_entity_poly.entity_id
_entity_poly.type
_entity_poly.pdbx_seq_one_letter_code
_entity_poly.pdbx_strand_id
1 'polypeptide(L)'
;MKQDKIFWNLKSKARIDDITFIEHTLKYGDFEDIVELFNRFDKKKIKDIWLKNMAGDSRFLKLNVMIARVFFDMDVESDYFKRLNDARFEIRVSIK
;
A
#
# COMPACT_ATOMS: atom_id res chain seq x y z
N MET A 1 20.15 26.91 -27.56
CA MET A 1 19.13 25.88 -27.29
C MET A 1 18.80 25.88 -25.80
N LYS A 2 17.62 26.38 -25.41
CA LYS A 2 17.13 26.22 -24.03
C LYS A 2 16.65 24.78 -23.87
N GLN A 3 17.19 24.05 -22.90
CA GLN A 3 16.62 22.78 -22.47
C GLN A 3 15.29 23.10 -21.78
N ASP A 4 14.18 22.79 -22.45
CA ASP A 4 12.88 22.79 -21.82
C ASP A 4 12.92 21.78 -20.67
N LYS A 5 12.59 22.23 -19.46
CA LYS A 5 12.55 21.41 -18.25
C LYS A 5 11.48 20.33 -18.42
N ILE A 6 11.91 19.17 -18.93
CA ILE A 6 11.09 18.00 -19.27
C ILE A 6 10.23 17.55 -18.07
N PHE A 7 10.68 17.80 -16.84
CA PHE A 7 10.02 17.39 -15.60
C PHE A 7 8.65 18.03 -15.34
N TRP A 8 8.34 19.21 -15.90
CA TRP A 8 7.12 19.96 -15.56
C TRP A 8 6.02 19.90 -16.64
N ASN A 9 6.23 19.17 -17.73
CA ASN A 9 5.22 18.95 -18.77
C ASN A 9 4.36 17.69 -18.47
N LEU A 10 3.95 17.50 -17.21
CA LEU A 10 2.94 16.50 -16.89
C LEU A 10 1.59 17.01 -17.44
N LYS A 11 1.14 16.44 -18.55
CA LYS A 11 -0.27 16.57 -18.96
C LYS A 11 -1.11 16.09 -17.78
N SER A 12 -1.87 17.01 -17.16
CA SER A 12 -2.59 16.87 -15.89
C SER A 12 -3.78 15.88 -15.90
N LYS A 13 -3.80 14.92 -16.83
CA LYS A 13 -4.84 13.90 -17.01
C LYS A 13 -4.28 12.49 -17.13
N ALA A 14 -3.14 12.20 -16.51
CA ALA A 14 -2.68 10.83 -16.38
C ALA A 14 -3.70 10.04 -15.56
N ARG A 15 -4.29 9.01 -16.16
CA ARG A 15 -5.16 8.06 -15.46
C ARG A 15 -4.27 7.24 -14.51
N ILE A 16 -4.45 7.44 -13.21
CA ILE A 16 -3.79 6.63 -12.17
C ILE A 16 -4.49 5.27 -12.16
N ASP A 17 -3.72 4.18 -12.13
CA ASP A 17 -4.28 2.85 -11.99
C ASP A 17 -4.78 2.59 -10.57
N ASP A 18 -5.77 1.72 -10.42
CA ASP A 18 -6.39 1.45 -9.13
C ASP A 18 -5.40 0.89 -8.09
N ILE A 19 -4.37 0.15 -8.51
CA ILE A 19 -3.40 -0.46 -7.58
C ILE A 19 -2.56 0.65 -6.94
N THR A 20 -2.01 1.53 -7.76
CA THR A 20 -1.25 2.69 -7.29
C THR A 20 -2.11 3.60 -6.43
N PHE A 21 -3.36 3.86 -6.84
CA PHE A 21 -4.27 4.71 -6.06
C PHE A 21 -4.56 4.11 -4.68
N ILE A 22 -4.98 2.84 -4.62
CA ILE A 22 -5.28 2.14 -3.37
C ILE A 22 -4.04 2.10 -2.47
N GLU A 23 -2.88 1.72 -3.00
CA GLU A 23 -1.63 1.66 -2.24
C GLU A 23 -1.22 3.02 -1.68
N HIS A 24 -1.35 4.08 -2.48
CA HIS A 24 -0.97 5.42 -2.07
C HIS A 24 -1.91 5.97 -0.99
N THR A 25 -3.22 5.79 -1.16
CA THR A 25 -4.21 6.18 -0.15
C THR A 25 -4.00 5.43 1.16
N LEU A 26 -3.72 4.12 1.13
CA LEU A 26 -3.44 3.36 2.35
C LEU A 26 -2.18 3.82 3.08
N LYS A 27 -1.16 4.32 2.37
CA LYS A 27 0.12 4.76 2.96
C LYS A 27 0.08 6.19 3.49
N TYR A 28 -0.60 7.08 2.79
CA TYR A 28 -0.47 8.52 2.98
C TYR A 28 -1.81 9.26 3.15
N GLY A 29 -2.93 8.59 2.86
CA GLY A 29 -4.25 9.14 3.13
C GLY A 29 -4.50 9.24 4.64
N ASP A 30 -5.34 10.18 5.02
CA ASP A 30 -5.82 10.27 6.39
C ASP A 30 -6.87 9.18 6.68
N PHE A 31 -7.43 9.18 7.89
CA PHE A 31 -8.42 8.17 8.26
C PHE A 31 -9.71 8.27 7.42
N GLU A 32 -10.14 9.49 7.08
CA GLU A 32 -11.35 9.72 6.29
C GLU A 32 -11.16 9.26 4.85
N ASP A 33 -9.99 9.51 4.27
CA ASP A 33 -9.56 9.02 2.96
C ASP A 33 -9.60 7.49 2.90
N ILE A 34 -9.11 6.82 3.95
CA ILE A 34 -9.13 5.35 4.02
C ILE A 34 -10.56 4.85 4.15
N VAL A 35 -11.42 5.47 4.97
CA VAL A 35 -12.84 5.09 5.04
C VAL A 35 -13.50 5.22 3.67
N GLU A 36 -13.28 6.32 2.97
CA GLU A 36 -13.82 6.54 1.63
C GLU A 36 -13.27 5.55 0.61
N LEU A 37 -12.01 5.14 0.73
CA LEU A 37 -11.42 4.08 -0.10
C LEU A 37 -12.21 2.77 0.03
N PHE A 38 -12.60 2.39 1.24
CA PHE A 38 -13.39 1.18 1.52
C PHE A 38 -14.87 1.32 1.10
N ASN A 39 -15.39 2.54 0.96
CA ASN A 39 -16.70 2.78 0.36
C ASN A 39 -16.67 2.64 -1.17
N ARG A 40 -15.53 2.96 -1.81
CA ARG A 40 -15.39 2.99 -3.28
C ARG A 40 -14.93 1.67 -3.89
N PHE A 41 -14.15 0.88 -3.17
CA PHE A 41 -13.57 -0.35 -3.69
C PHE A 41 -13.92 -1.54 -2.82
N ASP A 42 -14.02 -2.71 -3.45
CA ASP A 42 -14.25 -3.96 -2.74
C ASP A 42 -13.16 -4.22 -1.69
N LYS A 43 -13.58 -4.45 -0.45
CA LYS A 43 -12.70 -4.79 0.68
C LYS A 43 -11.70 -5.91 0.34
N LYS A 44 -12.11 -6.91 -0.45
CA LYS A 44 -11.22 -7.99 -0.92
C LYS A 44 -10.08 -7.47 -1.81
N LYS A 45 -10.38 -6.59 -2.76
CA LYS A 45 -9.40 -5.97 -3.67
C LYS A 45 -8.38 -5.14 -2.88
N ILE A 46 -8.86 -4.33 -1.93
CA ILE A 46 -8.00 -3.53 -1.05
C ILE A 46 -7.09 -4.46 -0.23
N LYS A 47 -7.65 -5.53 0.36
CA LYS A 47 -6.88 -6.50 1.15
C LYS A 47 -5.77 -7.17 0.35
N ASP A 48 -6.06 -7.58 -0.88
CA ASP A 48 -5.08 -8.23 -1.75
C ASP A 48 -3.93 -7.30 -2.12
N ILE A 49 -4.22 -6.03 -2.44
CA ILE A 49 -3.21 -5.02 -2.75
C ILE A 49 -2.38 -4.69 -1.50
N TRP A 50 -3.04 -4.51 -0.35
CA TRP A 50 -2.38 -4.23 0.92
C TRP A 50 -1.42 -5.36 1.32
N LEU A 51 -1.86 -6.62 1.29
CA LEU A 51 -1.01 -7.78 1.60
C LEU A 51 0.20 -7.89 0.65
N LYS A 52 -0.01 -7.67 -0.65
CA LYS A 52 1.05 -7.77 -1.66
C LYS A 52 2.02 -6.60 -1.62
N ASN A 53 1.57 -5.37 -1.42
CA ASN A 53 2.42 -4.20 -1.68
C ASN A 53 2.87 -3.48 -0.40
N MET A 54 2.19 -3.67 0.73
CA MET A 54 2.37 -2.81 1.91
C MET A 54 2.55 -3.58 3.23
N ALA A 55 1.82 -4.68 3.45
CA ALA A 55 1.79 -5.37 4.75
C ALA A 55 3.17 -5.88 5.22
N GLY A 56 4.03 -6.28 4.28
CA GLY A 56 5.39 -6.72 4.60
C GLY A 56 6.41 -5.59 4.77
N ASP A 57 6.05 -4.33 4.52
CA ASP A 57 6.98 -3.21 4.66
C ASP A 57 7.07 -2.75 6.13
N SER A 58 8.24 -2.96 6.75
CA SER A 58 8.47 -2.64 8.15
C SER A 58 8.37 -1.15 8.48
N ARG A 59 8.49 -0.27 7.48
CA ARG A 59 8.34 1.19 7.66
C ARG A 59 6.92 1.58 8.06
N PHE A 60 5.94 0.77 7.69
CA PHE A 60 4.52 1.03 7.93
C PHE A 60 3.92 0.11 9.01
N LEU A 61 4.73 -0.43 9.93
CA LEU A 61 4.30 -1.44 10.90
C LEU A 61 3.06 -1.04 11.70
N LYS A 62 3.05 0.15 12.31
CA LYS A 62 1.90 0.64 13.11
C LYS A 62 0.65 0.82 12.26
N LEU A 63 0.83 1.33 11.04
CA LEU A 63 -0.25 1.54 10.07
C LEU A 63 -0.83 0.20 9.60
N ASN A 64 0.02 -0.79 9.33
CA ASN A 64 -0.41 -2.14 8.97
C ASN A 64 -1.21 -2.81 10.09
N VAL A 65 -0.79 -2.66 11.36
CA VAL A 65 -1.57 -3.16 12.51
C VAL A 65 -2.92 -2.46 12.60
N MET A 66 -2.98 -1.14 12.44
CA MET A 66 -4.24 -0.38 12.46
C MET A 66 -5.17 -0.82 11.34
N ILE A 67 -4.69 -0.89 10.10
CA ILE A 67 -5.48 -1.31 8.94
C ILE A 67 -6.01 -2.73 9.13
N ALA A 68 -5.17 -3.65 9.61
CA ALA A 68 -5.56 -5.03 9.85
C ALA A 68 -6.69 -5.16 10.87
N ARG A 69 -6.58 -4.46 12.00
CA ARG A 69 -7.58 -4.51 13.07
C ARG A 69 -8.87 -3.79 12.69
N VAL A 70 -8.75 -2.52 12.30
CA VAL A 70 -9.91 -1.63 12.10
C VAL A 70 -10.68 -2.00 10.84
N PHE A 71 -9.98 -2.25 9.74
CA PHE A 71 -10.64 -2.42 8.44
C PHE A 71 -10.77 -3.88 8.01
N PHE A 72 -9.88 -4.77 8.46
CA PHE A 72 -9.92 -6.19 8.09
C PHE A 72 -10.37 -7.13 9.20
N ASP A 73 -10.67 -6.61 10.39
CA ASP A 73 -11.13 -7.40 11.56
C ASP A 73 -10.17 -8.54 11.90
N MET A 74 -8.87 -8.26 11.78
CA MET A 74 -7.80 -9.21 12.08
C MET A 74 -7.25 -8.94 13.48
N ASP A 75 -7.32 -9.94 14.35
CA ASP A 75 -6.65 -9.89 15.66
C ASP A 75 -5.16 -10.27 15.49
N VAL A 76 -4.36 -9.29 15.10
CA VAL A 76 -2.92 -9.47 14.85
C VAL A 76 -2.10 -8.41 15.56
N GLU A 77 -0.92 -8.81 16.02
CA GLU A 77 0.12 -7.95 16.59
C GLU A 77 1.22 -7.66 15.57
N SER A 78 2.09 -6.71 15.90
CA SER A 78 3.18 -6.28 15.02
C SER A 78 4.09 -7.42 14.54
N ASP A 79 4.25 -8.49 15.34
CA ASP A 79 5.07 -9.65 14.98
C ASP A 79 4.53 -10.45 13.79
N TYR A 80 3.23 -10.38 13.52
CA TYR A 80 2.64 -10.97 12.31
C TYR A 80 3.29 -10.39 11.04
N PHE A 81 3.50 -9.07 10.99
CA PHE A 81 4.05 -8.38 9.83
C PHE A 81 5.56 -8.52 9.70
N LYS A 82 6.28 -8.66 10.83
CA LYS A 82 7.72 -8.95 10.80
C LYS A 82 8.00 -10.27 10.07
N ARG A 83 7.23 -11.32 10.40
CA ARG A 83 7.34 -12.63 9.74
C ARG A 83 7.00 -12.59 8.25
N LEU A 84 6.06 -11.74 7.82
CA LEU A 84 5.75 -11.55 6.41
C LEU A 84 6.93 -10.94 5.63
N ASN A 85 7.68 -10.03 6.26
CA ASN A 85 8.87 -9.47 5.63
C ASN A 85 9.96 -10.53 5.47
N ASP A 86 10.21 -11.32 6.52
CA ASP A 86 11.20 -12.40 6.51
C ASP A 86 10.89 -13.43 5.41
N ALA A 87 9.63 -13.85 5.27
CA ALA A 87 9.21 -14.76 4.20
C ALA A 87 9.43 -14.18 2.79
N ARG A 88 9.24 -12.87 2.59
CA ARG A 88 9.54 -12.21 1.31
C ARG A 88 11.05 -12.10 1.06
N PHE A 89 11.84 -11.88 2.10
CA PHE A 89 13.29 -11.89 2.03
C PHE A 89 13.82 -13.27 1.65
N GLU A 90 13.33 -14.34 2.28
CA GLU A 90 13.69 -15.72 1.94
C GLU A 90 13.39 -16.05 0.47
N ILE A 91 12.18 -15.74 -0.02
CA ILE A 91 11.83 -15.92 -1.44
C ILE A 91 12.80 -15.18 -2.37
N ARG A 92 13.19 -13.95 -2.03
CA ARG A 92 14.15 -13.16 -2.84
C ARG A 92 15.56 -13.74 -2.82
N VAL A 93 15.98 -14.38 -1.74
CA VAL A 93 17.31 -14.99 -1.61
C VAL A 93 17.38 -16.36 -2.30
N SER A 94 16.27 -17.11 -2.31
CA SER A 94 16.17 -18.42 -2.98
C SER A 94 16.06 -18.34 -4.51
N ILE A 95 15.72 -17.17 -5.08
CA ILE A 95 15.81 -16.92 -6.52
C ILE A 95 17.25 -16.48 -6.82
N LYS A 96 18.15 -17.45 -6.97
CA LYS A 96 19.51 -17.26 -7.48
C LYS A 96 19.89 -18.41 -8.40
#